data_AF-A0A7S1DGA0-F1
#
_entry.id   AF-A0A7S1DGA0-F1
#
_cell.length_a   1.000
_cell.length_b   1.000
_cell.length_c   1.000
_cell.angle_alpha   90.00
_cell.angle_beta   90.00
_cell.angle_gamma   90.00
#
_symmetry.space_group_name_H-M   'P 1'
#
loop_
_entity.id
_entity.type
_entity.pdbx_description
1 polymer ?
#
loop_
_entity_poly.entity_id
_entity_poly.type
_entity_poly.pdbx_seq_one_letter_code
_entity_poly.pdbx_strand_id
1 'polypeptide(L)'
;QIGEFSLTMTVKEGLEGNSRARHLREGMLDTLVGMALGFRTDEVVRRSDDPPFTGVHWNYFNSAREGCVLNSITVSGEGRRWRDAVREGVREVRRLQRHGVEKEEL
;
A
#
# COMPACT_ATOMS: atom_id res chain seq x y z
N GLN A 1 -20.01 -15.53 11.14
CA GLN A 1 -19.81 -15.05 9.74
C GLN A 1 -18.75 -13.96 9.81
N ILE A 2 -17.65 -14.04 9.05
CA ILE A 2 -16.59 -13.02 9.10
C ILE A 2 -17.11 -11.79 8.33
N GLY A 3 -17.47 -10.73 9.05
CA GLY A 3 -18.03 -9.50 8.47
C GLY A 3 -16.99 -8.68 7.70
N GLU A 4 -15.74 -8.67 8.18
CA GLU A 4 -14.65 -7.87 7.63
C GLU A 4 -13.37 -8.71 7.53
N PHE A 5 -12.61 -8.48 6.48
CA PHE A 5 -11.33 -9.10 6.20
C PHE A 5 -10.26 -8.04 6.02
N SER A 6 -9.05 -8.34 6.50
CA SER A 6 -7.86 -7.58 6.18
C SER A 6 -6.66 -8.53 6.05
N LEU A 7 -5.83 -8.31 5.04
CA LEU A 7 -4.57 -9.01 4.83
C LEU A 7 -3.46 -7.99 4.65
N THR A 8 -2.42 -8.14 5.46
CA THR A 8 -1.21 -7.31 5.40
C THR A 8 -0.01 -8.15 5.01
N MET A 9 0.74 -7.68 4.01
CA MET A 9 2.03 -8.23 3.63
C MET A 9 3.11 -7.20 3.94
N THR A 10 4.11 -7.59 4.73
CA THR A 10 5.19 -6.70 5.16
C THR A 10 6.52 -7.22 4.66
N VAL A 11 7.31 -6.33 4.07
CA VAL A 11 8.72 -6.53 3.76
C VAL A 11 9.54 -5.76 4.79
N LYS A 12 10.51 -6.44 5.42
CA LYS A 12 11.43 -5.88 6.40
C LYS A 12 12.83 -5.83 5.82
N GLU A 13 13.44 -4.65 5.88
CA GLU A 13 14.81 -4.40 5.44
C GLU A 13 15.64 -3.86 6.60
N GLY A 14 16.92 -4.23 6.65
CA GLY A 14 17.84 -3.72 7.66
C GLY A 14 18.24 -2.26 7.37
N LEU A 15 18.42 -1.46 8.41
CA LEU A 15 19.03 -0.14 8.27
C LEU A 15 20.53 -0.31 8.03
N GLU A 16 20.95 -0.20 6.77
CA GLU A 16 22.37 -0.17 6.42
C GLU A 16 23.06 1.12 6.89
N GLY A 17 24.35 1.03 7.17
CA GLY A 17 25.18 2.13 7.64
C GLY A 17 25.27 3.28 6.64
N ASN A 18 24.47 4.31 6.90
CA ASN A 18 24.71 5.73 6.61
C ASN A 18 24.64 6.18 5.14
N SER A 19 23.42 6.50 4.70
CA SER A 19 23.17 7.79 4.05
C SER A 19 21.82 8.33 4.50
N ARG A 20 21.81 9.16 5.57
CA ARG A 20 20.58 9.79 6.09
C ARG A 20 19.73 10.43 4.99
N ALA A 21 20.38 11.08 4.02
CA ALA A 21 19.69 11.68 2.86
C ALA A 21 19.01 10.65 1.95
N ARG A 22 19.61 9.46 1.76
CA ARG A 22 19.00 8.37 0.97
C ARG A 22 17.74 7.86 1.65
N HIS A 23 17.80 7.57 2.95
CA HIS A 23 16.64 7.08 3.69
C HIS A 23 15.51 8.11 3.79
N LEU A 24 15.84 9.39 3.92
CA LEU A 24 14.84 10.46 3.83
C LEU A 24 14.18 10.48 2.45
N ARG A 25 14.97 10.41 1.38
CA ARG A 25 14.44 10.36 0.01
C ARG A 25 13.57 9.12 -0.23
N GLU A 26 14.03 7.94 0.18
CA GLU A 26 13.29 6.68 0.07
C GLU A 26 11.97 6.75 0.84
N GLY A 27 11.99 7.21 2.10
CA GLY A 27 10.78 7.36 2.90
C GLY A 27 9.79 8.38 2.32
N MET A 28 10.28 9.48 1.74
CA MET A 28 9.44 10.45 1.02
C MET A 28 8.80 9.81 -0.23
N LEU A 29 9.58 9.07 -1.02
CA LEU A 29 9.07 8.39 -2.21
C LEU A 29 8.05 7.31 -1.85
N ASP A 30 8.32 6.47 -0.86
CA ASP A 30 7.39 5.43 -0.40
C ASP A 30 6.09 6.04 0.12
N THR A 31 6.17 7.20 0.80
CA THR A 31 4.99 7.94 1.25
C THR A 31 4.18 8.49 0.07
N LEU A 32 4.82 9.10 -0.93
CA LEU A 32 4.15 9.60 -2.14
C LEU A 32 3.47 8.47 -2.92
N VAL A 33 4.18 7.36 -3.12
CA VAL A 33 3.64 6.15 -3.77
C VAL A 33 2.44 5.61 -3.00
N GLY A 34 2.50 5.60 -1.67
CA GLY A 34 1.39 5.16 -0.85
C GLY A 34 0.18 6.07 -0.91
N MET A 35 0.37 7.39 -0.96
CA MET A 35 -0.71 8.35 -1.17
C MET A 35 -1.37 8.16 -2.54
N ALA A 36 -0.57 8.06 -3.61
CA ALA A 36 -1.08 7.82 -4.96
C ALA A 36 -1.88 6.51 -5.05
N LEU A 37 -1.38 5.42 -4.44
CA LEU A 37 -2.13 4.16 -4.36
C LEU A 37 -3.47 4.34 -3.64
N GLY A 38 -3.45 5.03 -2.50
CA GLY A 38 -4.65 5.34 -1.72
C GLY A 38 -5.69 6.07 -2.57
N PHE A 39 -5.31 7.16 -3.24
CA PHE A 39 -6.20 7.91 -4.13
C PHE A 39 -6.81 7.05 -5.23
N ARG A 40 -6.00 6.22 -5.92
CA ARG A 40 -6.50 5.30 -6.96
C ARG A 40 -7.54 4.34 -6.40
N THR A 41 -7.25 3.73 -5.25
CA THR A 41 -8.13 2.72 -4.66
C THR A 41 -9.41 3.32 -4.08
N ASP A 42 -9.33 4.51 -3.48
CA ASP A 42 -10.49 5.26 -3.00
C ASP A 42 -11.40 5.67 -4.16
N GLU A 43 -10.83 6.01 -5.32
CA GLU A 43 -11.60 6.29 -6.52
C GLU A 43 -12.35 5.05 -7.03
N VAL A 44 -11.71 3.88 -7.03
CA VAL A 44 -12.36 2.60 -7.38
C VAL A 44 -13.52 2.32 -6.42
N VAL A 45 -13.30 2.49 -5.11
CA VAL A 45 -14.34 2.26 -4.09
C VAL A 45 -15.51 3.23 -4.29
N ARG A 46 -15.24 4.51 -4.51
CA ARG A 46 -16.26 5.56 -4.65
C ARG A 46 -17.08 5.43 -5.94
N ARG A 47 -16.48 4.93 -7.03
CA ARG A 47 -17.15 4.82 -8.34
C ARG A 47 -17.92 3.52 -8.54
N SER A 48 -17.75 2.55 -7.65
CA SER A 48 -18.34 1.22 -7.78
C SER A 48 -19.50 1.05 -6.80
N ASP A 49 -20.65 0.59 -7.29
CA ASP A 49 -21.80 0.26 -6.42
C ASP A 49 -21.53 -0.98 -5.54
N ASP A 50 -20.61 -1.86 -5.99
CA ASP A 50 -20.22 -3.07 -5.28
C ASP A 50 -18.69 -3.30 -5.35
N PRO A 51 -17.89 -2.49 -4.63
CA PRO A 51 -16.44 -2.50 -4.75
C PRO A 51 -15.82 -3.83 -4.27
N PRO A 52 -14.75 -4.32 -4.93
CA PRO A 52 -14.15 -5.61 -4.60
C PRO A 52 -13.38 -5.62 -3.26
N PHE A 53 -12.97 -4.46 -2.78
CA PHE A 53 -12.28 -4.22 -1.51
C PHE A 53 -12.80 -2.92 -0.90
N THR A 54 -12.53 -2.68 0.39
CA THR A 54 -12.81 -1.40 1.06
C THR A 54 -11.61 -0.46 1.04
N GLY A 55 -10.40 -0.98 0.82
CA GLY A 55 -9.20 -0.16 0.66
C GLY A 55 -7.94 -0.99 0.40
N VAL A 56 -6.95 -0.34 -0.20
CA VAL A 56 -5.59 -0.87 -0.34
C VAL A 56 -4.60 0.21 0.09
N HIS A 57 -3.84 -0.07 1.14
CA HIS A 57 -2.96 0.91 1.76
C HIS A 57 -1.51 0.45 1.72
N TRP A 58 -0.61 1.37 1.36
CA TRP A 58 0.83 1.19 1.52
C TRP A 58 1.28 1.99 2.74
N ASN A 59 1.95 1.33 3.67
CA ASN A 59 2.48 1.93 4.89
C ASN A 59 4.00 1.78 4.94
N TYR A 60 4.70 2.90 5.00
CA TYR A 60 6.14 2.97 5.24
C TYR A 60 6.40 3.22 6.73
N PHE A 61 7.31 2.45 7.32
CA PHE A 61 7.72 2.64 8.71
C PHE A 61 9.24 2.52 8.85
N ASN A 62 9.87 3.58 9.35
CA ASN A 62 11.30 3.60 9.65
C ASN A 62 11.50 3.61 11.17
N SER A 63 12.09 2.55 11.69
CA SER A 63 12.41 2.42 13.12
C SER A 63 13.91 2.38 13.35
N ALA A 64 14.45 3.52 13.77
CA ALA A 64 15.82 3.60 14.25
C ALA A 64 16.08 2.71 15.47
N ARG A 65 15.06 2.53 16.33
CA ARG A 65 15.12 1.65 17.51
C ARG A 65 15.27 0.19 17.13
N GLU A 66 14.47 -0.27 16.17
CA GLU A 66 14.46 -1.67 15.73
C GLU A 66 15.52 -1.96 14.64
N GLY A 67 16.27 -0.93 14.23
CA GLY A 67 17.30 -1.07 13.21
C GLY A 67 16.76 -1.46 11.84
N CYS A 68 15.49 -1.12 11.52
CA CYS A 68 14.84 -1.60 10.30
C CYS A 68 13.87 -0.61 9.66
N VAL A 69 13.66 -0.82 8.37
CA VAL A 69 12.59 -0.21 7.58
C VAL A 69 11.57 -1.30 7.23
N LEU A 70 10.30 -0.96 7.31
CA LEU A 70 9.18 -1.82 6.94
C LEU A 70 8.36 -1.14 5.85
N ASN A 71 8.05 -1.88 4.80
CA ASN A 71 7.06 -1.51 3.81
C ASN A 71 5.92 -2.54 3.86
N SER A 72 4.71 -2.07 4.13
CA SER A 72 3.55 -2.94 4.31
C SER A 72 2.43 -2.57 3.35
N ILE A 73 1.87 -3.58 2.67
CA ILE A 73 0.66 -3.42 1.86
C ILE A 73 -0.48 -4.13 2.57
N THR A 74 -1.55 -3.40 2.84
CA THR A 74 -2.75 -3.89 3.49
C THR A 74 -3.92 -3.83 2.51
N VAL A 75 -4.61 -4.95 2.32
CA VAL A 75 -5.86 -5.04 1.56
C VAL A 75 -6.99 -5.35 2.53
N SER A 76 -8.03 -4.52 2.55
CA SER A 76 -9.20 -4.69 3.41
C SER A 76 -10.47 -4.87 2.58
N GLY A 77 -11.46 -5.62 3.07
CA GLY A 77 -12.72 -5.84 2.34
C GLY A 77 -13.70 -6.74 3.07
N GLU A 78 -14.75 -7.17 2.37
CA GLU A 78 -15.76 -8.07 2.95
C GLU A 78 -15.20 -9.49 3.14
N GLY A 79 -15.43 -10.07 4.33
CA GLY A 79 -14.90 -11.38 4.68
C GLY A 79 -15.34 -12.52 3.77
N ARG A 80 -16.56 -12.48 3.20
CA ARG A 80 -17.05 -13.52 2.27
C ARG A 80 -16.33 -13.52 0.93
N ARG A 81 -15.80 -12.36 0.51
CA ARG A 81 -15.18 -12.10 -0.79
C ARG A 81 -13.68 -11.82 -0.69
N TRP A 82 -13.05 -12.21 0.41
CA TRP A 82 -11.65 -11.88 0.69
C TRP A 82 -10.68 -12.25 -0.45
N ARG A 83 -10.93 -13.35 -1.18
CA ARG A 83 -10.09 -13.77 -2.31
C ARG A 83 -10.14 -12.78 -3.46
N ASP A 84 -11.32 -12.24 -3.75
CA ASP A 84 -11.51 -11.25 -4.80
C ASP A 84 -10.94 -9.90 -4.34
N ALA A 85 -11.14 -9.51 -3.08
CA ALA A 85 -10.50 -8.34 -2.49
C ALA A 85 -8.97 -8.39 -2.65
N VAL A 86 -8.33 -9.50 -2.29
CA VAL A 86 -6.88 -9.69 -2.46
C VAL A 86 -6.48 -9.66 -3.93
N ARG A 87 -7.21 -10.37 -4.81
CA ARG A 87 -6.88 -10.41 -6.25
C ARG A 87 -6.90 -9.01 -6.87
N GLU A 88 -7.96 -8.24 -6.61
CA GLU A 88 -8.13 -6.89 -7.15
C GLU A 88 -7.17 -5.90 -6.48
N GLY A 89 -6.95 -6.01 -5.17
CA GLY A 89 -5.96 -5.17 -4.49
C GLY A 89 -4.53 -5.37 -5.01
N VAL A 90 -4.14 -6.62 -5.25
CA VAL A 90 -2.85 -6.95 -5.90
C VAL A 90 -2.79 -6.43 -7.34
N ARG A 91 -3.92 -6.39 -8.06
CA ARG A 91 -3.98 -5.83 -9.41
C ARG A 91 -3.69 -4.33 -9.38
N GLU A 92 -4.25 -3.58 -8.43
CA GLU A 92 -3.99 -2.14 -8.29
C GLU A 92 -2.52 -1.85 -7.95
N VAL A 93 -1.93 -2.62 -7.03
CA VAL A 93 -0.49 -2.54 -6.72
C VAL A 93 0.37 -2.83 -7.97
N ARG A 94 0.00 -3.85 -8.77
CA ARG A 94 0.70 -4.17 -10.03
C ARG A 94 0.54 -3.08 -11.08
N ARG A 95 -0.61 -2.42 -11.16
CA ARG A 95 -0.81 -1.27 -12.06
C ARG A 95 0.10 -0.12 -11.66
N LEU A 96 0.19 0.19 -10.38
CA LEU A 96 1.14 1.19 -9.85
C LEU A 96 2.59 0.82 -10.18
N GLN A 97 2.97 -0.44 -9.99
CA GLN A 97 4.33 -0.90 -10.32
C GLN A 97 4.65 -0.80 -11.83
N ARG A 98 3.68 -1.01 -12.71
CA ARG A 98 3.88 -0.98 -14.17
C ARG A 98 3.87 0.42 -14.76
N HIS A 99 3.00 1.28 -14.25
CA HIS A 99 2.74 2.60 -14.83
C HIS A 99 3.35 3.74 -14.02
N GLY A 100 3.79 3.48 -12.79
CA GLY A 100 4.27 4.51 -11.89
C GLY A 100 3.14 5.42 -11.41
N VAL A 101 3.53 6.61 -10.95
CA VAL A 101 2.67 7.68 -10.47
C VAL A 101 2.59 8.76 -11.55
N GLU A 102 1.38 9.22 -11.85
CA GLU A 102 1.12 10.28 -12.83
C GLU A 102 1.31 11.66 -12.20
N LYS A 103 1.51 12.69 -13.02
CA LYS A 103 1.79 14.04 -12.52
C LYS A 103 0.61 14.62 -11.72
N GLU A 104 -0.61 14.24 -12.06
CA GLU A 104 -1.84 14.66 -11.40
C GLU A 104 -2.01 14.04 -10.01
N GLU A 105 -1.20 13.03 -9.66
CA GLU A 105 -1.23 12.31 -8.38
C GLU A 105 -0.14 12.78 -7.39
N LEU A 106 0.66 13.78 -7.78
CA LEU A 106 1.73 14.41 -7.01
C LEU A 106 1.37 15.85 -6.60
#